data_AF-A0A392UD28-F1
#
_entry.id   AF-A0A392UD28-F1
#
_cell.length_a   1.000
_cell.length_b   1.000
_cell.length_c   1.000
_cell.angle_alpha   90.00
_cell.angle_beta   90.00
_cell.angle_gamma   90.00
#
_symmetry.space_group_name_H-M   'P 1'
#
loop_
_entity.id
_entity.type
_entity.pdbx_description
1 polymer ?
#
loop_
_entity_poly.entity_id
_entity_poly.type
_entity_poly.pdbx_seq_one_letter_code
_entity_poly.pdbx_strand_id
1 'polypeptide(L)' 'DMDIALALRTIVFPTGTRYDTMYSYKDLNKRQEWIAYLQAGAGIVADSDPADEHQECQNKAAGLARSIDLAESAFVDK' A
#
# COMPACT_ATOMS: atom_id res chain seq x y z
N ASP A 1 -13.47 -0.78 -28.53
CA ASP A 1 -12.78 -1.69 -27.61
C ASP A 1 -11.59 -0.99 -27.00
N MET A 2 -11.56 -0.88 -25.68
CA MET A 2 -10.49 -0.24 -24.91
C MET A 2 -9.88 -1.32 -24.00
N ASP A 3 -8.74 -1.88 -24.42
CA ASP A 3 -8.07 -3.05 -23.82
C ASP A 3 -6.96 -2.69 -22.82
N ILE A 4 -7.08 -1.56 -22.11
CA ILE A 4 -6.08 -1.17 -21.09
C ILE A 4 -6.76 -0.92 -19.74
N ALA A 5 -6.44 -1.79 -18.78
CA ALA A 5 -6.71 -1.58 -17.37
C ALA A 5 -5.40 -1.15 -16.69
N LEU A 6 -5.24 0.14 -16.44
CA LEU A 6 -4.16 0.64 -15.59
C LEU A 6 -4.60 0.53 -14.14
N ALA A 7 -3.91 -0.32 -13.36
CA ALA A 7 -4.12 -0.37 -11.92
C ALA A 7 -3.56 0.92 -11.30
N LEU A 8 -4.46 1.82 -10.88
CA LEU A 8 -4.10 3.11 -10.27
C LEU A 8 -3.83 3.02 -8.75
N ARG A 9 -3.87 1.81 -8.17
CA ARG A 9 -3.55 1.56 -6.77
C ARG A 9 -3.10 0.12 -6.56
N THR A 10 -1.98 -0.07 -5.89
CA THR A 10 -1.33 -1.38 -5.66
C THR A 10 -0.75 -1.43 -4.25
N ILE A 11 -0.98 -2.55 -3.56
CA ILE A 11 -0.27 -2.90 -2.32
C ILE A 11 0.68 -4.05 -2.62
N VAL A 12 1.93 -3.94 -2.17
CA VAL A 12 2.90 -5.02 -2.23
C VAL A 12 3.35 -5.41 -0.83
N PHE A 13 3.14 -6.68 -0.47
CA PHE A 13 3.67 -7.33 0.72
C PHE A 13 4.85 -8.23 0.32
N PRO A 14 6.10 -7.81 0.55
CA PRO A 14 7.27 -8.64 0.28
C PRO A 14 7.31 -9.81 1.25
N THR A 15 7.33 -11.04 0.72
CA THR A 15 7.35 -12.29 1.52
C THR A 15 8.76 -12.85 1.75
N GLY A 16 9.77 -12.25 1.12
CA GLY A 16 11.17 -12.64 1.33
C GLY A 16 11.73 -12.09 2.63
N THR A 17 12.64 -12.85 3.26
CA THR A 17 13.44 -12.39 4.40
C THR A 17 14.21 -11.12 3.99
N ARG A 18 13.88 -10.00 4.60
CA ARG A 18 14.62 -8.75 4.45
C ARG A 18 15.76 -8.78 5.45
N TYR A 19 16.96 -8.36 5.06
CA TYR A 19 18.08 -8.17 5.99
C TYR A 19 18.36 -6.68 6.24
N ASP A 20 17.51 -5.81 5.69
CA ASP A 20 17.69 -4.36 5.60
C ASP A 20 16.85 -3.58 6.62
N THR A 21 16.12 -4.28 7.50
CA THR A 21 15.51 -3.62 8.66
C THR A 21 16.48 -3.76 9.85
N MET A 22 16.60 -2.72 10.65
CA MET A 22 17.50 -2.66 11.83
C MET A 22 17.11 -3.66 12.94
N TYR A 23 16.07 -4.46 12.73
CA TYR A 23 15.60 -5.49 13.64
C TYR A 23 16.09 -6.88 13.21
N SER A 24 16.79 -7.55 14.13
CA SER A 24 17.30 -8.91 13.95
C SER A 24 16.16 -9.94 13.91
N TYR A 25 16.01 -10.62 12.78
CA TYR A 25 15.09 -11.75 12.51
C TYR A 25 15.41 -13.07 13.25
N LYS A 26 16.26 -13.04 14.28
CA LYS A 26 16.71 -14.24 15.01
C LYS A 26 15.69 -14.78 16.01
N ASP A 27 14.64 -14.04 16.31
CA ASP A 27 13.67 -14.39 17.34
C ASP A 27 12.39 -14.93 16.71
N LEU A 28 12.21 -16.26 16.72
CA LEU A 28 11.02 -16.94 16.16
C LEU A 28 9.70 -16.52 16.84
N ASN A 29 9.79 -15.84 17.99
CA ASN A 29 8.65 -15.38 18.80
C ASN A 29 8.35 -13.88 18.67
N LYS A 30 9.18 -13.08 17.97
CA LYS A 30 8.83 -11.68 17.69
C LYS A 30 8.10 -11.62 16.35
N ARG A 31 6.89 -11.05 16.38
CA ARG A 31 6.10 -10.72 15.18
C ARG A 31 7.02 -10.02 14.17
N GLN A 32 7.03 -10.52 12.94
CA GLN A 32 7.72 -9.85 11.85
C GLN A 32 6.98 -8.54 11.59
N GLU A 33 7.65 -7.40 11.77
CA GLU A 33 7.12 -6.11 11.30
C GLU A 33 7.14 -6.16 9.76
N TRP A 34 5.95 -6.28 9.17
CA TRP A 34 5.80 -6.30 7.72
C TRP A 34 5.85 -4.87 7.18
N ILE A 35 6.61 -4.67 6.11
CA ILE A 35 6.60 -3.42 5.36
C ILE A 35 5.68 -3.59 4.16
N ALA A 36 4.59 -2.85 4.13
CA ALA A 36 3.70 -2.75 2.97
C ALA A 36 4.09 -1.55 2.11
N TYR A 37 4.31 -1.76 0.80
CA TYR A 37 4.49 -0.65 -0.14
C TYR A 37 3.15 -0.30 -0.76
N LEU A 38 2.77 0.96 -0.66
CA LEU A 38 1.58 1.52 -1.26
C LEU A 38 1.98 2.36 -2.46
N GLN A 39 1.51 1.98 -3.64
CA GLN A 39 1.62 2.81 -4.84
C GLN A 39 0.21 3.23 -5.26
N ALA A 40 0.02 4.52 -5.48
CA ALA A 40 -1.21 5.09 -6.03
C ALA A 40 -0.86 6.03 -7.18
N GLY A 41 -1.78 6.16 -8.13
CA GLY A 41 -1.66 7.04 -9.28
C GLY A 41 -3.01 7.62 -9.69
N ALA A 42 -2.97 8.49 -10.68
CA ALA A 42 -4.12 9.19 -11.23
C ALA A 42 -4.11 9.09 -12.75
N GLY A 43 -5.30 9.16 -13.36
CA GLY A 43 -5.46 9.12 -14.80
C GLY A 43 -5.43 10.53 -15.37
N ILE A 44 -4.31 10.95 -15.94
CA ILE A 44 -4.16 12.32 -16.45
C ILE A 44 -4.82 12.45 -17.83
N VAL A 45 -5.69 13.44 -17.97
CA VAL A 45 -6.33 13.85 -19.24
C VAL A 45 -6.01 15.33 -19.54
N ALA A 46 -6.44 15.82 -20.70
CA ALA A 46 -6.06 17.15 -21.19
C ALA A 46 -6.55 18.31 -20.30
N ASP A 47 -7.64 18.06 -19.58
CA ASP A 47 -8.40 18.98 -18.75
C ASP A 47 -8.24 18.68 -17.25
N SER A 48 -7.33 17.78 -16.87
CA SER A 48 -7.01 17.48 -15.47
C SER A 48 -6.46 18.69 -14.72
N ASP A 49 -6.90 18.86 -13.47
CA ASP A 49 -6.29 19.80 -12.52
C ASP A 49 -5.21 19.08 -11.68
N PRO A 50 -3.95 19.56 -11.64
CA PRO A 50 -2.89 18.89 -10.90
C PRO A 50 -3.14 18.68 -9.41
N ALA A 51 -3.90 19.57 -8.75
CA ALA A 51 -4.20 19.45 -7.33
C ALA A 51 -5.28 18.36 -7.10
N ASP A 52 -6.30 18.31 -7.95
CA ASP A 52 -7.34 17.29 -7.88
C ASP A 52 -6.76 15.88 -8.13
N GLU A 53 -5.90 15.72 -9.14
CA GLU A 53 -5.26 14.43 -9.44
C GLU A 53 -4.30 13.98 -8.32
N HIS A 54 -3.63 14.94 -7.67
CA HIS A 54 -2.82 14.64 -6.49
C HIS A 54 -3.69 14.17 -5.31
N GLN A 55 -4.83 14.85 -5.07
CA GLN A 55 -5.77 14.45 -4.04
C GLN A 55 -6.39 13.07 -4.32
N GLU A 56 -6.66 12.74 -5.59
CA GLU A 56 -7.09 11.42 -6.00
C GLU A 56 -6.05 10.34 -5.63
N CYS A 57 -4.76 10.59 -5.90
CA CYS A 57 -3.68 9.68 -5.50
C CYS A 57 -3.64 9.48 -3.98
N GLN A 58 -3.73 10.56 -3.20
CA GLN A 58 -3.76 10.50 -1.74
C GLN A 58 -4.96 9.69 -1.22
N ASN A 59 -6.15 9.94 -1.76
CA ASN A 59 -7.38 9.26 -1.35
C ASN A 59 -7.30 7.75 -1.64
N LYS A 60 -6.75 7.37 -2.80
CA LYS A 60 -6.52 5.95 -3.14
C LYS A 60 -5.52 5.30 -2.18
N ALA A 61 -4.40 5.95 -1.90
CA ALA A 61 -3.40 5.44 -0.95
C ALA A 61 -3.99 5.32 0.47
N ALA A 62 -4.76 6.31 0.91
CA ALA A 62 -5.41 6.31 2.22
C ALA A 62 -6.40 5.14 2.36
N GLY A 63 -7.15 4.80 1.30
CA GLY A 63 -8.01 3.62 1.29
C GLY A 63 -7.25 2.31 1.48
N LEU A 64 -6.07 2.19 0.86
CA LEU A 64 -5.20 1.03 1.05
C LEU A 64 -4.63 0.98 2.47
N ALA A 65 -4.15 2.10 3.02
CA ALA A 65 -3.67 2.17 4.40
C ALA A 65 -4.77 1.77 5.41
N ARG A 66 -5.98 2.32 5.26
CA ARG A 66 -7.14 1.97 6.10
C ARG A 66 -7.49 0.48 6.06
N SER A 67 -7.27 -0.19 4.92
CA SER A 67 -7.50 -1.63 4.81
C SER A 67 -6.50 -2.45 5.62
N ILE A 68 -5.26 -1.97 5.77
CA ILE A 68 -4.24 -2.58 6.63
C ILE A 68 -4.67 -2.42 8.09
N ASP A 69 -5.00 -1.19 8.53
CA ASP A 69 -5.45 -0.92 9.90
C ASP A 69 -6.61 -1.83 10.31
N LEU A 70 -7.61 -1.97 9.42
CA LEU A 70 -8.78 -2.81 9.68
C LEU A 70 -8.39 -4.30 9.79
N ALA A 71 -7.52 -4.79 8.90
CA ALA A 71 -7.04 -6.17 8.97
C ALA A 71 -6.26 -6.43 10.26
N GLU A 72 -5.39 -5.50 10.67
CA GLU A 72 -4.68 -5.61 11.95
C GLU A 72 -5.67 -5.66 13.11
N SER A 73 -6.61 -4.71 13.21
CA SER A 73 -7.60 -4.74 14.30
C SER A 73 -8.44 -6.03 14.36
N ALA A 74 -8.72 -6.67 13.22
CA ALA A 74 -9.56 -7.85 13.13
C ALA A 74 -8.86 -9.17 13.50
N PHE A 75 -7.54 -9.24 13.29
CA PHE A 75 -6.76 -10.48 13.38
C PHE A 75 -5.56 -10.41 14.33
N VAL A 76 -5.09 -9.21 14.70
CA VAL A 76 -3.88 -9.00 15.51
C VAL A 76 -4.24 -8.67 16.96
N ASP A 77 -5.21 -7.80 17.18
CA ASP A 77 -5.61 -7.26 18.50
C ASP A 77 -6.73 -8.07 19.19
N LYS A 78 -6.90 -9.34 18.81
CA LYS A 78 -7.82 -10.28 19.47
C LYS A 78 -7.20 -10.97 20.68
#